data_AF-A0A9N9R6W1-F1
#
_entry.id   AF-A0A9N9R6W1-F1
#
_cell.length_a   1.000
_cell.length_b   1.000
_cell.length_c   1.000
_cell.angle_alpha   90.00
_cell.angle_beta   90.00
_cell.angle_gamma   90.00
#
_symmetry.space_group_name_H-M   'P 1'
#
loop_
_entity.id
_entity.type
_entity.pdbx_description
1 polymer ?
#
loop_
_entity_poly.entity_id
_entity_poly.type
_entity_poly.pdbx_seq_one_letter_code
_entity_poly.pdbx_strand_id
1 'polypeptide(L)'
;MRSIHKQLLLDAEVRWLSRGKVVTRVFELRDEIRMFFLKNSVHGVSKYADHFNDFGLLTMAAYLADIFSALNELNLSLQGRDTNIFKVDDKIETILKKLDL
;
A
#
# COMPACT_ATOMS: atom_id res chain seq x y z
N MET A 1 16.34 -0.94 -31.23
CA MET A 1 16.60 -0.51 -29.84
C MET A 1 15.33 0.14 -29.25
N ARG A 2 14.50 -0.63 -28.54
CA ARG A 2 13.35 -0.13 -27.74
C ARG A 2 13.09 -1.15 -26.62
N SER A 3 13.88 -1.16 -25.54
CA SER A 3 13.57 -2.03 -24.39
C SER A 3 13.84 -1.42 -23.01
N ILE A 4 14.26 -0.16 -22.92
CA ILE A 4 14.72 0.40 -21.63
C ILE A 4 13.53 0.92 -20.78
N HIS A 5 12.39 1.27 -21.38
CA HIS A 5 11.27 1.88 -20.63
C HIS A 5 10.19 0.91 -20.17
N LYS A 6 10.01 -0.27 -20.81
CA LYS A 6 8.97 -1.23 -20.38
C LYS A 6 9.33 -1.94 -19.08
N GLN A 7 10.59 -2.26 -18.88
CA GLN A 7 11.05 -3.01 -17.71
C GLN A 7 11.06 -2.15 -16.44
N LEU A 8 11.49 -0.88 -16.55
CA LEU A 8 11.42 0.11 -15.46
C LEU A 8 9.98 0.39 -14.98
N LEU A 9 9.02 0.47 -15.91
CA LEU A 9 7.60 0.65 -15.56
C LEU A 9 7.04 -0.57 -14.83
N LEU A 10 7.32 -1.78 -15.32
CA LEU A 10 6.90 -3.03 -14.66
C LEU A 10 7.52 -3.19 -13.26
N ASP A 11 8.81 -2.89 -13.09
CA ASP A 11 9.47 -2.95 -11.79
C ASP A 11 8.96 -1.89 -10.81
N ALA A 12 8.59 -0.71 -11.30
CA ALA A 12 7.96 0.33 -10.49
C ALA A 12 6.57 -0.09 -10.02
N GLU A 13 5.74 -0.64 -10.91
CA GLU A 13 4.42 -1.17 -10.58
C GLU A 13 4.53 -2.27 -9.51
N VAL A 14 5.39 -3.28 -9.70
CA VAL A 14 5.58 -4.36 -8.71
C VAL A 14 6.12 -3.83 -7.37
N ARG A 15 7.02 -2.83 -7.39
CA ARG A 15 7.54 -2.19 -6.17
C ARG A 15 6.48 -1.39 -5.41
N TRP A 16 5.56 -0.74 -6.10
CA TRP A 16 4.53 0.07 -5.44
C TRP A 16 3.44 -0.81 -4.84
N LEU A 17 3.04 -1.89 -5.53
CA LEU A 17 2.11 -2.89 -4.99
C LEU A 17 2.67 -3.57 -3.73
N SER A 18 3.95 -3.93 -3.72
CA SER A 18 4.57 -4.54 -2.54
C SER A 18 4.67 -3.57 -1.37
N ARG A 19 5.00 -2.29 -1.61
CA ARG A 19 5.04 -1.26 -0.57
C ARG A 19 3.67 -0.99 0.04
N GLY A 20 2.62 -0.90 -0.78
CA GLY A 20 1.25 -0.75 -0.29
C GLY A 20 0.83 -1.90 0.62
N LYS A 21 1.06 -3.13 0.17
CA LYS A 21 0.75 -4.34 0.96
C LYS A 21 1.51 -4.42 2.28
N VAL A 22 2.75 -3.93 2.33
CA VAL A 22 3.52 -3.86 3.59
C VAL A 22 2.85 -2.92 4.58
N VAL A 23 2.38 -1.74 4.16
CA VAL A 23 1.69 -0.79 5.05
C VAL A 23 0.40 -1.39 5.60
N THR A 24 -0.43 -1.98 4.74
CA THR A 24 -1.66 -2.70 5.17
C THR A 24 -1.32 -3.78 6.20
N ARG A 25 -0.31 -4.61 5.90
CA ARG A 25 0.04 -5.73 6.79
C ARG A 25 0.60 -5.29 8.14
N VAL A 26 1.39 -4.22 8.15
CA VAL A 26 1.92 -3.62 9.39
C VAL A 26 0.79 -3.02 10.22
N PHE A 27 -0.21 -2.39 9.58
CA PHE A 27 -1.36 -1.82 10.28
C PHE A 27 -2.27 -2.91 10.89
N GLU A 28 -2.51 -4.00 10.17
CA GLU A 28 -3.24 -5.17 10.66
C GLU A 28 -2.56 -5.78 11.89
N LEU A 29 -1.24 -5.94 11.83
CA LEU A 29 -0.42 -6.60 12.86
C LEU A 29 0.13 -5.63 13.92
N ARG A 30 -0.39 -4.41 14.01
CA ARG A 30 0.16 -3.35 14.87
C ARG A 30 0.29 -3.78 16.33
N ASP A 31 -0.67 -4.55 16.83
CA ASP A 31 -0.71 -5.01 18.21
C ASP A 31 0.35 -6.10 18.47
N GLU A 32 0.49 -7.05 17.54
CA GLU A 32 1.51 -8.10 17.60
C GLU A 32 2.92 -7.52 17.48
N ILE A 33 3.13 -6.57 16.57
CA ILE A 33 4.40 -5.87 16.36
C ILE A 33 4.76 -5.07 17.61
N ARG A 34 3.79 -4.37 18.21
CA ARG A 34 3.98 -3.65 19.48
C ARG A 34 4.39 -4.61 20.60
N MET A 35 3.68 -5.73 20.75
CA MET A 35 4.01 -6.74 21.76
C MET A 35 5.39 -7.36 21.53
N PHE A 36 5.79 -7.55 20.28
CA PHE A 36 7.12 -8.00 19.92
C PHE A 36 8.20 -7.00 20.39
N PHE A 37 8.01 -5.70 20.17
CA PHE A 37 8.97 -4.68 20.63
C PHE A 37 9.05 -4.58 22.15
N LEU A 38 7.93 -4.71 22.87
CA LEU A 38 7.91 -4.70 24.33
C LEU A 38 8.63 -5.92 24.94
N LYS A 39 8.46 -7.10 24.34
CA LYS A 39 9.10 -8.35 24.80
C LYS A 39 10.61 -8.38 24.52
N ASN A 40 11.07 -7.71 23.47
CA ASN A 40 12.47 -7.67 23.06
C ASN A 40 13.20 -6.41 23.57
N SER A 41 12.95 -6.00 24.81
CA SER A 41 13.50 -4.78 25.42
C SER A 41 15.03 -4.76 25.52
N VAL A 42 15.68 -5.92 25.42
CA VAL A 42 17.14 -6.11 25.51
C VAL A 42 17.92 -5.34 24.42
N HIS A 43 17.30 -5.06 23.27
CA HIS A 43 17.97 -4.40 22.14
C HIS A 43 17.65 -2.91 21.98
N GLY A 44 17.05 -2.26 22.99
CA GLY A 44 16.70 -0.83 22.91
C GLY A 44 15.63 -0.51 21.86
N VAL A 45 14.91 -1.53 21.39
CA VAL A 45 13.82 -1.44 20.41
C VAL A 45 12.45 -1.19 21.07
N SER A 46 12.38 -1.19 22.40
CA SER A 46 11.15 -0.87 23.14
C SER A 46 10.58 0.51 22.79
N LYS A 47 11.44 1.50 22.49
CA LYS A 47 11.05 2.84 22.04
C LYS A 47 10.18 2.84 20.78
N TYR A 48 10.26 1.80 19.94
CA TYR A 48 9.44 1.71 18.73
C TYR A 48 8.02 1.24 19.04
N ALA A 49 7.77 0.62 20.19
CA ALA A 49 6.44 0.23 20.62
C ALA A 49 5.51 1.44 20.80
N ASP A 50 6.07 2.60 21.18
CA ASP A 50 5.31 3.83 21.40
C ASP A 50 4.69 4.36 20.10
N HIS A 51 5.34 4.15 18.94
CA HIS A 51 4.78 4.52 17.64
C HIS A 51 3.48 3.77 17.31
N PHE A 52 3.28 2.57 17.87
CA PHE A 52 2.07 1.77 17.69
C PHE A 52 0.97 2.12 18.71
N ASN A 53 1.18 3.14 19.54
CA ASN A 53 0.18 3.76 20.41
C ASN A 53 -0.13 5.22 20.01
N ASP A 54 0.66 5.80 19.10
CA ASP A 54 0.44 7.15 18.60
C ASP A 54 -0.76 7.16 17.64
N PHE A 55 -1.85 7.77 18.10
CA PHE A 55 -3.08 7.86 17.32
C PHE A 55 -2.90 8.55 15.97
N GLY A 56 -2.04 9.57 15.89
CA GLY A 56 -1.78 10.29 14.64
C GLY A 56 -1.06 9.43 13.63
N LEU A 57 -0.02 8.70 14.07
CA LEU A 57 0.71 7.75 13.22
C LEU A 57 -0.18 6.59 12.78
N LEU A 58 -1.00 6.03 13.68
CA LEU A 58 -1.95 4.98 13.34
C LEU A 58 -3.01 5.46 12.35
N THR A 59 -3.56 6.65 12.55
CA THR A 59 -4.53 7.25 11.62
C THR A 59 -3.90 7.46 10.24
N MET A 60 -2.68 7.98 10.18
CA MET A 60 -1.95 8.16 8.92
C MET A 60 -1.65 6.82 8.25
N ALA A 61 -1.25 5.80 9.01
CA ALA A 61 -0.99 4.47 8.49
C ALA A 61 -2.25 3.79 7.95
N ALA A 62 -3.39 3.92 8.63
CA ALA A 62 -4.69 3.43 8.18
C ALA A 62 -5.09 4.09 6.85
N TYR A 63 -5.03 5.43 6.80
CA TYR A 63 -5.35 6.19 5.60
C TYR A 63 -4.47 5.81 4.41
N LEU A 64 -3.16 5.64 4.64
CA LEU A 64 -2.24 5.17 3.60
C LEU A 64 -2.55 3.73 3.16
N ALA A 65 -2.89 2.83 4.09
CA ALA A 65 -3.27 1.47 3.77
C ALA A 65 -4.52 1.43 2.85
N ASP A 66 -5.52 2.26 3.12
CA ASP A 66 -6.74 2.36 2.32
C ASP A 66 -6.45 2.87 0.91
N ILE A 67 -5.70 3.98 0.78
CA ILE A 67 -5.29 4.53 -0.52
C ILE A 67 -4.48 3.51 -1.31
N PHE A 68 -3.48 2.89 -0.69
CA PHE A 68 -2.64 1.93 -1.39
C PHE A 68 -3.43 0.68 -1.80
N SER A 69 -4.41 0.25 -1.02
CA SER A 69 -5.29 -0.86 -1.38
C SER A 69 -6.12 -0.51 -2.60
N ALA A 70 -6.76 0.66 -2.63
CA ALA A 70 -7.52 1.13 -3.78
C ALA A 70 -6.66 1.26 -5.05
N LEU A 71 -5.46 1.81 -4.93
CA LEU A 71 -4.52 1.92 -6.05
C LEU A 71 -4.03 0.55 -6.54
N ASN A 72 -3.79 -0.39 -5.61
CA ASN A 72 -3.39 -1.75 -5.96
C ASN A 72 -4.51 -2.50 -6.69
N GLU A 73 -5.77 -2.36 -6.24
CA GLU A 73 -6.94 -2.91 -6.94
C GLU A 73 -7.08 -2.34 -8.35
N LEU A 74 -6.99 -1.02 -8.50
CA LEU A 74 -7.02 -0.37 -9.80
C LEU A 74 -5.91 -0.92 -10.70
N ASN A 75 -4.66 -0.91 -10.23
CA ASN A 75 -3.52 -1.36 -11.02
C ASN A 75 -3.67 -2.82 -11.48
N LEU A 76 -4.07 -3.73 -10.59
CA LEU A 76 -4.34 -5.13 -10.95
C LEU A 76 -5.46 -5.25 -11.99
N SER A 77 -6.51 -4.42 -11.86
CA SER A 77 -7.61 -4.41 -12.82
C SER A 77 -7.16 -3.91 -14.21
N LEU A 78 -6.17 -3.01 -14.28
CA LEU A 78 -5.64 -2.47 -15.54
C LEU A 78 -4.68 -3.42 -16.25
N GLN A 79 -3.98 -4.29 -15.51
CA GLN A 79 -3.05 -5.29 -16.05
C GLN A 79 -3.74 -6.52 -16.68
N GLY A 80 -5.07 -6.58 -16.74
CA GLY A 80 -5.81 -7.72 -17.30
C GLY A 80 -5.61 -7.88 -18.81
N ARG A 81 -5.60 -9.14 -19.31
CA ARG A 81 -5.36 -9.48 -20.73
C ARG A 81 -6.41 -8.94 -21.69
N ASP A 82 -7.61 -8.59 -21.21
CA ASP A 82 -8.76 -8.11 -22.00
C ASP A 82 -9.09 -6.63 -21.77
N THR A 83 -8.09 -5.82 -21.40
CA THR A 83 -8.26 -4.39 -21.09
C THR A 83 -7.97 -3.55 -22.35
N ASN A 84 -8.96 -2.76 -22.77
CA ASN A 84 -8.82 -1.78 -23.87
C ASN A 84 -8.93 -0.35 -23.31
N ILE A 85 -8.62 0.66 -24.14
CA ILE A 85 -8.57 2.06 -23.71
C ILE A 85 -9.89 2.53 -23.06
N PHE A 86 -11.05 2.11 -23.58
CA PHE A 86 -12.35 2.46 -23.02
C PHE A 86 -12.56 1.86 -21.63
N LYS A 87 -12.21 0.58 -21.45
CA LYS A 87 -12.28 -0.09 -20.14
C LYS A 87 -11.31 0.53 -19.11
N VAL A 88 -10.16 1.02 -19.56
CA VAL A 88 -9.21 1.74 -18.69
C VAL A 88 -9.83 3.05 -18.23
N ASP A 89 -10.40 3.81 -19.15
CA ASP A 89 -11.06 5.10 -18.88
C ASP A 89 -12.22 4.94 -17.88
N ASP A 90 -13.12 3.97 -18.12
CA ASP A 90 -14.23 3.65 -17.21
C ASP A 90 -13.75 3.31 -15.79
N LYS A 91 -12.66 2.53 -15.68
CA LYS A 91 -12.08 2.11 -14.39
C LYS A 91 -11.46 3.28 -13.64
N ILE A 92 -10.76 4.17 -14.34
CA ILE A 92 -10.18 5.37 -13.75
C ILE A 92 -11.30 6.30 -13.27
N GLU A 93 -12.31 6.55 -14.10
CA GLU A 93 -13.45 7.40 -13.74
C GLU A 93 -14.21 6.84 -12.52
N THR A 94 -14.39 5.52 -12.46
CA THR A 94 -15.01 4.84 -11.32
C THR A 94 -14.23 5.06 -10.02
N ILE A 95 -12.90 5.00 -10.07
CA ILE A 95 -12.05 5.24 -8.88
C ILE A 95 -12.09 6.71 -8.46
N LEU A 96 -12.04 7.65 -9.41
CA LEU A 96 -12.16 9.08 -9.11
C LEU A 96 -13.49 9.39 -8.41
N LYS A 97 -14.60 8.84 -8.92
CA LYS A 97 -15.92 8.98 -8.28
C LYS A 97 -15.98 8.41 -6.86
N LYS A 98 -15.24 7.34 -6.57
CA LYS A 98 -15.15 6.76 -5.21
C LYS A 98 -14.32 7.61 -4.26
N LEU A 99 -13.40 8.44 -4.77
CA LEU A 99 -12.53 9.31 -3.98
C LEU A 99 -13.16 10.69 -3.72
N ASP A 100 -14.08 11.13 -4.58
CA ASP A 100 -14.85 12.37 -4.42
C ASP A 100 -16.07 12.24 -3.49
N LEU A 101 -16.32 11.04 -2.95
CA LEU A 101 -17.39 10.72 -1.99
C LEU A 101 -16.88 10.75 -0.54
#